data_AF-A0A1Q5TED4-F1
#
_entry.id   AF-A0A1Q5TED4-F1
#
_cell.length_a   1.000
_cell.length_b   1.000
_cell.length_c   1.000
_cell.angle_alpha   90.00
_cell.angle_beta   90.00
_cell.angle_gamma   90.00
#
_symmetry.space_group_name_H-M   'P 1'
#
loop_
_entity.id
_entity.type
_entity.pdbx_description
1 polymer ?
#
loop_
_entity_poly.entity_id
_entity_poly.type
_entity_poly.pdbx_seq_one_letter_code
_entity_poly.pdbx_strand_id
1 'polypeptide(L)'
;MKKYNCKKSIFAKVNNLSKAKSLDIFRKEIVFLNFFLIYIFSMAIFDIGDPAFEYIDYIIAIMLLVCFISMIVKVINESHFLKYEYRNYDFLNEKTVYSFKFLTFLILISGIIILYFIYSYLSVIIKYDFSLKLFFFVFYSVILYLIMKIFN
;
A
#
# COMPACT_ATOMS: atom_id res chain seq x y z
N MET A 1 -2.59 -5.64 46.04
CA MET A 1 -2.25 -4.73 44.92
C MET A 1 -1.54 -5.52 43.81
N LYS A 2 -2.26 -6.23 42.91
CA LYS A 2 -1.63 -7.10 41.89
C LYS A 2 -2.54 -7.43 40.68
N LYS A 3 -3.44 -6.52 40.27
CA LYS A 3 -4.41 -6.76 39.17
C LYS A 3 -4.23 -5.88 37.92
N TYR A 4 -3.30 -4.92 37.93
CA TYR A 4 -3.14 -3.95 36.82
C TYR A 4 -2.14 -4.38 35.72
N ASN A 5 -1.22 -5.33 35.96
CA ASN A 5 -0.21 -5.73 34.98
C ASN A 5 -0.68 -6.78 33.94
N CYS A 6 -1.75 -7.52 34.21
CA CYS A 6 -2.20 -8.59 33.30
C CYS A 6 -2.94 -8.04 32.06
N LYS A 7 -3.68 -6.93 32.19
CA LYS A 7 -4.34 -6.31 31.03
C LYS A 7 -3.34 -5.76 30.00
N LYS A 8 -2.24 -5.13 30.45
CA LYS A 8 -1.20 -4.61 29.54
C LYS A 8 -0.48 -5.73 28.76
N SER A 9 -0.20 -6.88 29.39
CA SER A 9 0.46 -8.00 28.70
C SER A 9 -0.46 -8.71 27.71
N ILE A 10 -1.75 -8.83 28.00
CA ILE A 10 -2.73 -9.43 27.07
C ILE A 10 -2.96 -8.51 25.86
N PHE A 11 -3.16 -7.20 26.07
CA PHE A 11 -3.31 -6.26 24.95
C PHE A 11 -2.05 -6.19 24.07
N ALA A 12 -0.85 -6.24 24.66
CA ALA A 12 0.39 -6.31 23.89
C ALA A 12 0.52 -7.62 23.10
N LYS A 13 0.11 -8.76 23.69
CA LYS A 13 0.18 -10.08 23.05
C LYS A 13 -0.84 -10.21 21.91
N VAL A 14 -2.05 -9.68 22.06
CA VAL A 14 -3.10 -9.67 21.04
C VAL A 14 -2.72 -8.76 19.86
N ASN A 15 -2.18 -7.57 20.13
CA ASN A 15 -1.69 -6.66 19.09
C ASN A 15 -0.51 -7.23 18.28
N ASN A 16 0.35 -8.03 18.90
CA ASN A 16 1.46 -8.68 18.20
C ASN A 16 0.99 -9.87 17.35
N LEU A 17 -0.04 -10.60 17.81
CA LEU A 17 -0.59 -11.74 17.08
C LEU A 17 -1.42 -11.30 15.87
N SER A 18 -2.17 -10.21 15.97
CA SER A 18 -2.90 -9.63 14.83
C SER A 18 -1.98 -9.02 13.78
N LYS A 19 -0.91 -8.32 14.19
CA LYS A 19 0.14 -7.81 13.28
C LYS A 19 0.90 -8.93 12.57
N ALA A 20 1.20 -10.03 13.26
CA ALA A 20 1.84 -11.19 12.64
C ALA A 20 0.91 -11.86 11.61
N LYS A 21 -0.40 -11.95 11.90
CA LYS A 21 -1.41 -12.49 10.98
C LYS A 21 -1.57 -11.60 9.74
N SER A 22 -1.57 -10.28 9.89
CA SER A 22 -1.75 -9.35 8.75
C SER A 22 -0.60 -9.39 7.75
N LEU A 23 0.64 -9.62 8.20
CA LEU A 23 1.80 -9.77 7.31
C LEU A 23 1.74 -11.07 6.48
N ASP A 24 1.17 -12.14 7.05
CA ASP A 24 1.02 -13.42 6.35
C ASP A 24 -0.06 -13.34 5.25
N ILE A 25 -1.11 -12.51 5.45
CA ILE A 25 -2.20 -12.33 4.48
C ILE A 25 -1.69 -11.79 3.14
N PHE A 26 -0.70 -10.90 3.14
CA PHE A 26 -0.17 -10.26 1.93
C PHE A 26 1.19 -10.81 1.48
N ARG A 27 1.63 -11.94 2.03
CA ARG A 27 2.98 -12.47 1.81
C ARG A 27 3.30 -12.69 0.32
N LYS A 28 2.35 -13.18 -0.47
CA LYS A 28 2.54 -13.40 -1.91
C LYS A 28 2.67 -12.08 -2.66
N GLU A 29 1.82 -11.11 -2.36
CA GLU A 29 1.82 -9.79 -2.98
C GLU A 29 3.10 -9.01 -2.66
N ILE A 30 3.63 -9.15 -1.44
CA ILE A 30 4.93 -8.57 -1.05
C ILE A 30 6.08 -9.18 -1.87
N VAL A 31 6.08 -10.50 -2.08
CA VAL A 31 7.10 -11.16 -2.92
C VAL A 31 7.03 -10.67 -4.35
N PHE A 32 5.83 -10.54 -4.93
CA PHE A 32 5.66 -10.00 -6.28
C PHE A 32 6.08 -8.53 -6.38
N LEU A 33 5.77 -7.70 -5.38
CA LEU A 33 6.24 -6.31 -5.33
C LEU A 33 7.77 -6.24 -5.30
N ASN A 34 8.43 -7.09 -4.51
CA ASN A 34 9.88 -7.15 -4.46
C ASN A 34 10.47 -7.59 -5.80
N PHE A 35 9.86 -8.58 -6.47
CA PHE A 35 10.29 -9.01 -7.80
C PHE A 35 10.15 -7.87 -8.83
N PHE A 36 9.03 -7.14 -8.79
CA PHE A 36 8.83 -5.95 -9.62
C PHE A 36 9.89 -4.86 -9.36
N LEU A 37 10.20 -4.57 -8.09
CA LEU A 37 11.24 -3.59 -7.76
C LEU A 37 12.61 -4.02 -8.32
N ILE A 38 12.99 -5.30 -8.16
CA ILE A 38 14.23 -5.83 -8.72
C ILE A 38 14.26 -5.68 -10.24
N TYR A 39 13.14 -5.97 -10.92
CA TYR A 39 13.03 -5.78 -12.36
C TYR A 39 13.25 -4.31 -12.77
N ILE A 40 12.55 -3.37 -12.13
CA ILE A 40 12.68 -1.94 -12.42
C ILE A 40 14.11 -1.43 -12.18
N PHE A 41 14.74 -1.82 -11.07
CA PHE A 41 16.14 -1.45 -10.81
C PHE A 41 17.09 -2.05 -11.84
N SER A 42 16.85 -3.29 -12.26
CA SER A 42 17.67 -3.93 -13.29
C SER A 42 17.54 -3.22 -14.64
N MET A 43 16.30 -2.89 -15.05
CA MET A 43 16.05 -2.13 -16.27
C MET A 43 16.67 -0.72 -16.22
N ALA A 44 16.68 -0.07 -15.06
CA ALA A 44 17.27 1.25 -14.88
C ALA A 44 18.81 1.23 -14.89
N ILE A 45 19.46 0.15 -14.44
CA ILE A 45 20.93 0.06 -14.35
C ILE A 45 21.55 -0.44 -15.66
N PHE A 46 20.95 -1.44 -16.30
CA PHE A 46 21.59 -2.18 -17.38
C PHE A 46 21.24 -1.70 -18.80
N ASP A 47 20.52 -0.58 -18.93
CA ASP A 47 20.08 0.03 -20.21
C ASP A 47 19.69 -1.03 -21.26
N ILE A 48 18.67 -1.81 -20.91
CA ILE A 48 18.30 -3.01 -21.67
C ILE A 48 17.45 -2.59 -22.88
N GLY A 49 18.08 -2.51 -24.04
CA GLY A 49 17.45 -2.10 -25.30
C GLY A 49 16.75 -3.20 -26.09
N ASP A 50 16.84 -4.46 -25.67
CA ASP A 50 16.32 -5.63 -26.41
C ASP A 50 14.77 -5.66 -26.41
N PRO A 51 14.11 -5.76 -27.58
CA PRO A 51 12.66 -5.81 -27.71
C PRO A 51 12.00 -6.98 -26.96
N ALA A 52 12.73 -8.07 -26.67
CA ALA A 52 12.21 -9.15 -25.83
C ALA A 52 11.75 -8.66 -24.45
N PHE A 53 12.37 -7.59 -23.92
CA PHE A 53 12.03 -7.02 -22.62
C PHE A 53 10.73 -6.22 -22.61
N GLU A 54 10.23 -5.77 -23.77
CA GLU A 54 8.90 -5.16 -23.86
C GLU A 54 7.81 -6.17 -23.50
N TYR A 55 7.93 -7.41 -24.00
CA TYR A 55 7.01 -8.49 -23.65
C TYR A 55 7.10 -8.88 -22.17
N ILE A 56 8.32 -8.87 -21.61
CA ILE A 56 8.52 -9.10 -20.18
C ILE A 56 7.84 -7.99 -19.35
N ASP A 57 7.94 -6.73 -19.79
CA ASP A 57 7.29 -5.60 -19.13
C ASP A 57 5.76 -5.76 -19.11
N TYR A 58 5.16 -6.18 -20.23
CA TYR A 58 3.72 -6.47 -20.29
C TYR A 58 3.31 -7.63 -19.36
N ILE A 59 4.09 -8.71 -19.30
CA ILE A 59 3.83 -9.83 -18.39
C ILE A 59 3.84 -9.34 -16.93
N ILE A 60 4.84 -8.54 -16.56
CA ILE A 60 4.97 -7.96 -15.22
C ILE A 60 3.79 -7.03 -14.92
N ALA A 61 3.35 -6.22 -15.89
CA ALA A 61 2.18 -5.37 -15.73
C ALA A 61 0.90 -6.18 -15.46
N ILE A 62 0.68 -7.28 -16.17
CA ILE A 62 -0.46 -8.18 -15.93
C ILE A 62 -0.37 -8.78 -14.53
N MET A 63 0.82 -9.23 -14.11
CA MET A 63 1.03 -9.79 -12.76
C MET A 63 0.77 -8.76 -11.66
N LEU A 64 1.20 -7.51 -11.85
CA LEU A 64 0.89 -6.39 -10.95
C LEU A 64 -0.61 -6.14 -10.85
N LEU A 65 -1.32 -6.15 -11.97
CA LEU A 65 -2.78 -5.96 -12.00
C LEU A 65 -3.50 -7.07 -11.21
N VAL A 66 -3.11 -8.32 -11.43
CA VAL A 66 -3.66 -9.48 -10.69
C VAL A 66 -3.36 -9.36 -9.19
N CYS A 67 -2.14 -8.99 -8.83
CA CYS A 67 -1.77 -8.76 -7.42
C CYS A 67 -2.62 -7.64 -6.81
N PHE A 68 -2.87 -6.56 -7.53
CA PHE A 68 -3.68 -5.46 -7.05
C PHE A 68 -5.14 -5.86 -6.82
N ILE A 69 -5.74 -6.60 -7.75
CA ILE A 69 -7.09 -7.15 -7.58
C ILE A 69 -7.14 -8.08 -6.36
N SER A 70 -6.14 -8.96 -6.20
CA SER A 70 -6.02 -9.84 -5.02
C SER A 70 -5.97 -9.05 -3.71
N MET A 71 -5.16 -7.96 -3.68
CA MET A 71 -5.08 -7.08 -2.51
C MET A 71 -6.42 -6.44 -2.20
N ILE A 72 -7.14 -5.93 -3.20
CA ILE A 72 -8.46 -5.33 -3.01
C ILE A 72 -9.43 -6.35 -2.38
N VAL A 73 -9.52 -7.57 -2.94
CA VAL A 73 -10.42 -8.61 -2.43
C VAL A 73 -10.09 -8.96 -0.98
N LYS A 74 -8.81 -9.11 -0.64
CA LYS A 74 -8.36 -9.38 0.74
C LYS A 74 -8.71 -8.24 1.69
N VAL A 75 -8.45 -6.99 1.28
CA VAL A 75 -8.79 -5.81 2.10
C VAL A 75 -10.30 -5.70 2.33
N ILE A 76 -11.12 -5.97 1.31
CA ILE A 76 -12.58 -5.96 1.46
C ILE A 76 -13.02 -7.04 2.45
N ASN A 77 -12.55 -8.27 2.30
CA ASN A 77 -12.90 -9.38 3.20
C ASN A 77 -12.49 -9.10 4.66
N GLU A 78 -11.29 -8.57 4.88
CA GLU A 78 -10.81 -8.23 6.23
C GLU A 78 -11.58 -7.03 6.81
N SER A 79 -11.91 -6.04 5.99
CA SER A 79 -12.69 -4.87 6.41
C SER A 79 -14.12 -5.23 6.83
N HIS A 80 -14.71 -6.25 6.20
CA HIS A 80 -16.02 -6.77 6.60
C HIS A 80 -15.97 -7.36 8.00
N PHE A 81 -14.90 -8.08 8.35
CA PHE A 81 -14.69 -8.64 9.69
C PHE A 81 -14.48 -7.54 10.75
N LEU A 82 -13.64 -6.55 10.45
CA LEU A 82 -13.34 -5.44 11.36
C LEU A 82 -14.56 -4.55 11.65
N LYS A 83 -15.48 -4.40 10.67
CA LYS A 83 -16.71 -3.60 10.84
C LYS A 83 -17.65 -4.19 11.91
N TYR A 84 -17.58 -5.51 12.18
CA TYR A 84 -18.34 -6.15 13.25
C TYR A 84 -17.74 -5.89 14.65
N GLU A 85 -16.42 -5.72 14.77
CA GLU A 85 -15.75 -5.45 16.06
C GLU A 85 -15.78 -3.97 16.47
N TYR A 86 -15.80 -3.04 15.51
CA TYR A 86 -15.59 -1.61 15.78
C TYR A 86 -16.80 -0.84 16.34
N ARG A 87 -17.96 -1.48 16.53
CA ARG A 87 -19.18 -0.84 17.06
C ARG A 87 -19.10 -0.37 18.53
N ASN A 88 -17.93 -0.50 19.19
CA ASN A 88 -17.80 -0.35 20.65
C ASN A 88 -16.90 0.82 21.11
N TYR A 89 -16.38 1.68 20.24
CA TYR A 89 -15.44 2.73 20.65
C TYR A 89 -15.67 4.08 19.95
N ASP A 90 -16.79 4.74 20.27
CA ASP A 90 -17.02 6.13 19.87
C ASP A 90 -16.86 7.06 21.08
N PHE A 91 -15.65 7.55 21.30
CA PHE A 91 -15.39 8.75 22.11
C PHE A 91 -14.08 9.40 21.64
N LEU A 92 -14.14 10.14 20.53
CA LEU A 92 -13.08 11.05 20.11
C LEU A 92 -13.64 12.44 19.84
N ASN A 93 -12.93 13.43 20.37
CA ASN A 93 -13.33 14.84 20.40
C ASN A 93 -13.24 15.46 19.00
N GLU A 94 -14.26 16.15 18.50
CA GLU A 94 -14.36 16.64 17.10
C GLU A 94 -13.13 17.44 16.64
N LYS A 95 -12.56 18.27 17.52
CA LYS A 95 -11.37 19.09 17.22
C LYS A 95 -10.12 18.26 16.93
N THR A 96 -9.99 17.10 17.58
CA THR A 96 -8.87 16.16 17.34
C THR A 96 -9.05 15.36 16.06
N VAL A 97 -10.30 15.15 15.62
CA VAL A 97 -10.61 14.46 14.35
C VAL A 97 -10.21 15.34 13.17
N TYR A 98 -10.56 16.64 13.19
CA TYR A 98 -10.23 17.55 12.10
C TYR A 98 -8.71 17.73 11.91
N SER A 99 -7.97 17.94 13.01
CA SER A 99 -6.51 18.09 12.93
C SER A 99 -5.82 16.82 12.42
N PHE A 100 -6.30 15.64 12.80
CA PHE A 100 -5.80 14.37 12.31
C PHE A 100 -6.09 14.15 10.82
N LYS A 101 -7.31 14.45 10.37
CA LYS A 101 -7.69 14.41 8.94
C LYS A 101 -6.79 15.33 8.11
N PHE A 102 -6.56 16.56 8.57
CA PHE A 102 -5.71 17.53 7.89
C PHE A 102 -4.24 17.08 7.83
N LEU A 103 -3.68 16.55 8.92
CA LEU A 103 -2.32 16.01 8.93
C LEU A 103 -2.18 14.83 7.96
N THR A 104 -3.13 13.90 7.96
CA THR A 104 -3.12 12.73 7.08
C THR A 104 -3.21 13.15 5.61
N PHE A 105 -4.03 14.15 5.29
CA PHE A 105 -4.11 14.72 3.96
C PHE A 105 -2.78 15.34 3.50
N LEU A 106 -2.11 16.12 4.35
CA LEU A 106 -0.80 16.70 4.03
C LEU A 106 0.25 15.62 3.77
N ILE A 107 0.26 14.54 4.56
CA ILE A 107 1.15 13.40 4.36
C ILE A 107 0.86 12.68 3.03
N LEU A 108 -0.41 12.52 2.67
CA LEU A 108 -0.77 11.91 1.39
C LEU A 108 -0.33 12.76 0.20
N ILE A 109 -0.50 14.09 0.27
CA ILE A 109 -0.04 15.02 -0.78
C ILE A 109 1.48 14.98 -0.92
N SER A 110 2.23 15.06 0.20
CA SER A 110 3.69 15.01 0.12
C SER A 110 4.17 13.68 -0.45
N GLY A 111 3.50 12.57 -0.11
CA GLY A 111 3.72 11.26 -0.72
C GLY A 111 3.51 11.24 -2.24
N ILE A 112 2.42 11.83 -2.74
CA ILE A 112 2.16 11.98 -4.19
C ILE A 112 3.31 12.73 -4.87
N ILE A 113 3.76 13.84 -4.29
CA ILE A 113 4.82 14.67 -4.87
C ILE A 113 6.13 13.87 -4.95
N ILE A 114 6.51 13.17 -3.89
CA ILE A 114 7.72 12.33 -3.88
C ILE A 114 7.62 11.21 -4.93
N LEU A 115 6.48 10.53 -5.00
CA LEU A 115 6.23 9.48 -5.98
C LEU A 115 6.31 10.01 -7.42
N TYR A 116 5.81 11.22 -7.66
CA TYR A 116 5.87 11.86 -8.97
C TYR A 116 7.32 12.11 -9.43
N PHE A 117 8.19 12.58 -8.53
CA PHE A 117 9.61 12.76 -8.84
C PHE A 117 10.30 11.42 -9.16
N ILE A 118 10.00 10.37 -8.37
CA ILE A 118 10.54 9.03 -8.61
C ILE A 118 10.08 8.49 -9.97
N TYR A 119 8.79 8.60 -10.28
CA TYR A 119 8.23 8.20 -11.58
C TYR A 119 8.92 8.94 -12.72
N SER A 120 8.98 10.27 -12.63
CA SER A 120 9.55 11.11 -13.70
C SER A 120 11.01 10.76 -13.96
N TYR A 121 11.78 10.49 -12.90
CA TYR A 121 13.17 10.05 -13.03
C TYR A 121 13.28 8.67 -13.70
N LEU A 122 12.50 7.69 -13.23
CA LEU A 122 12.57 6.32 -13.75
C LEU A 122 12.06 6.20 -15.20
N SER A 123 11.00 6.91 -15.58
CA SER A 123 10.47 6.89 -16.96
C SER A 123 11.41 7.51 -17.98
N VAL A 124 12.39 8.32 -17.57
CA VAL A 124 13.42 8.84 -18.49
C VAL A 124 14.49 7.79 -18.78
N ILE A 125 14.78 6.92 -17.81
CA ILE A 125 15.88 5.94 -17.89
C ILE A 125 15.37 4.63 -18.49
N ILE A 126 14.15 4.22 -18.13
CA ILE A 126 13.60 2.93 -18.53
C ILE A 126 12.89 3.06 -19.87
N LYS A 127 13.37 2.33 -20.88
CA LYS A 127 12.82 2.35 -22.23
C LYS A 127 11.42 1.73 -22.34
N TYR A 128 11.20 0.60 -21.64
CA TYR A 128 9.90 -0.08 -21.56
C TYR A 128 9.31 0.15 -20.17
N ASP A 129 8.44 1.15 -20.04
CA ASP A 129 7.95 1.67 -18.76
C ASP A 129 6.44 1.46 -18.55
N PHE A 130 5.82 0.53 -19.27
CA PHE A 130 4.38 0.28 -19.17
C PHE A 130 4.00 -0.28 -17.80
N SER A 131 4.76 -1.26 -17.27
CA SER A 131 4.51 -1.78 -15.92
C SER A 131 4.69 -0.70 -14.83
N LEU A 132 5.67 0.19 -15.02
CA LEU A 132 5.92 1.34 -14.15
C LEU A 132 4.74 2.31 -14.17
N LYS A 133 4.29 2.71 -15.37
CA LYS A 133 3.10 3.56 -15.57
C LYS A 133 1.87 2.97 -14.89
N LEU A 134 1.63 1.69 -15.10
CA LEU A 134 0.49 0.99 -14.48
C LEU A 134 0.59 1.02 -12.94
N PHE A 135 1.77 0.72 -12.39
CA PHE A 135 2.00 0.74 -10.95
C PHE A 135 1.68 2.10 -10.35
N PHE A 136 2.20 3.19 -10.92
CA PHE A 136 1.94 4.54 -10.44
C PHE A 136 0.48 4.95 -10.62
N PHE A 137 -0.16 4.59 -11.74
CA PHE A 137 -1.58 4.87 -11.97
C PHE A 137 -2.48 4.24 -10.89
N VAL A 138 -2.20 2.97 -10.56
CA VAL A 138 -2.88 2.25 -9.48
C VAL A 138 -2.64 2.94 -8.13
N PHE A 139 -1.39 3.30 -7.84
CA PHE A 139 -1.04 3.95 -6.57
C PHE A 139 -1.73 5.31 -6.41
N TYR A 140 -1.74 6.15 -7.44
CA TYR A 140 -2.45 7.44 -7.43
C TYR A 140 -3.94 7.26 -7.24
N SER A 141 -4.54 6.26 -7.90
CA SER A 141 -5.98 5.96 -7.75
C SER A 141 -6.33 5.61 -6.30
N VAL A 142 -5.49 4.81 -5.63
CA VAL A 142 -5.66 4.47 -4.21
C VAL A 142 -5.53 5.71 -3.33
N ILE A 143 -4.54 6.57 -3.57
CA ILE A 143 -4.36 7.78 -2.76
C ILE A 143 -5.54 8.73 -2.93
N LEU A 144 -6.01 8.96 -4.16
CA LEU A 144 -7.19 9.79 -4.43
C LEU A 144 -8.42 9.25 -3.70
N TYR A 145 -8.64 7.94 -3.76
CA TYR A 145 -9.72 7.28 -3.03
C TYR A 145 -9.61 7.49 -1.50
N LEU A 146 -8.40 7.37 -0.93
CA LEU A 146 -8.16 7.61 0.49
C LEU A 146 -8.44 9.06 0.87
N ILE A 147 -8.02 10.03 0.06
CA ILE A 147 -8.31 11.45 0.27
C ILE A 147 -9.83 11.67 0.30
N MET A 148 -10.56 11.18 -0.71
CA MET A 148 -12.03 11.30 -0.75
C MET A 148 -12.67 10.70 0.52
N LYS A 149 -12.22 9.53 0.97
CA LYS A 149 -12.76 8.87 2.16
C LYS A 149 -12.43 9.59 3.47
N ILE A 150 -11.32 10.33 3.55
CA ILE A 150 -10.95 11.11 4.75
C ILE A 150 -11.85 12.33 4.91
N PHE A 151 -12.22 12.98 3.80
CA PHE A 151 -13.01 14.22 3.82
C PHE A 151 -14.52 14.00 3.73
N ASN A 152 -14.96 12.85 3.21
CA ASN A 152 -16.35 12.40 3.32
C ASN A 152 -16.68 11.94 4.75
#